data_AF-A0A6V8DEU6-F1
#
_entry.id   AF-A0A6V8DEU6-F1
#
_cell.length_a   1.000
_cell.length_b   1.000
_cell.length_c   1.000
_cell.angle_alpha   90.00
_cell.angle_beta   90.00
_cell.angle_gamma   90.00
#
_symmetry.space_group_name_H-M   'P 1'
#
loop_
_entity.id
_entity.type
_entity.pdbx_description
1 polymer ?
#
loop_
_entity_poly.entity_id
_entity_poly.type
_entity_poly.pdbx_seq_one_letter_code
_entity_poly.pdbx_strand_id
1 'polypeptide(L)'
;MRLVSWNVNGLRAAIRKGIDGWIETIGADVLMLQETRVLEEQLPKDWSWPEGHAVHLHPAEKKGYSGVATLSTLEQDVLPGFAWGEDATDIEGRVLVTRHGELVCVNTYLPNGGGGPERQAYKERWMDAWRAWLAPWLEADHPVVVVGDLN
;
A
#
# COMPACT_ATOMS: atom_id res chain seq x y z
N MET A 1 7.75 -3.11 18.13
CA MET A 1 7.25 -3.04 16.75
C MET A 1 6.26 -1.87 16.63
N ARG A 2 6.54 -0.92 15.75
CA ARG A 2 5.73 0.24 15.42
C ARG A 2 5.30 0.14 13.96
N LEU A 3 3.99 0.04 13.75
CA LEU A 3 3.37 0.02 12.43
C LEU A 3 2.79 1.40 12.15
N VAL A 4 3.04 1.94 10.96
CA VAL A 4 2.53 3.24 10.53
C VAL A 4 1.85 3.08 9.18
N SER A 5 0.65 3.63 9.05
CA SER A 5 -0.08 3.70 7.79
C SER A 5 -0.33 5.15 7.42
N TRP A 6 -0.03 5.54 6.18
CA TRP A 6 -0.22 6.90 5.72
C TRP A 6 -0.55 7.00 4.23
N ASN A 7 -1.71 7.56 3.89
CA ASN A 7 -1.96 8.06 2.55
C ASN A 7 -1.18 9.37 2.34
N VAL A 8 -0.18 9.34 1.47
CA VAL A 8 0.74 10.46 1.22
C VAL A 8 0.27 11.42 0.13
N ASN A 9 -0.83 11.11 -0.56
CA ASN A 9 -1.39 11.89 -1.69
C ASN A 9 -0.30 12.29 -2.72
N GLY A 10 0.53 11.33 -3.09
CA GLY A 10 1.64 11.45 -4.03
C GLY A 10 3.01 11.55 -3.34
N LEU A 11 3.80 10.47 -3.47
CA LEU A 11 5.10 10.34 -2.82
C LEU A 11 6.09 11.43 -3.24
N ARG A 12 6.15 11.78 -4.54
CA ARG A 12 7.03 12.87 -5.01
C ARG A 12 6.74 14.21 -4.34
N ALA A 13 5.47 14.49 -4.02
CA ALA A 13 5.10 15.71 -3.33
C ALA A 13 5.47 15.64 -1.84
N ALA A 14 5.32 14.46 -1.22
CA ALA A 14 5.75 14.22 0.15
C ALA A 14 7.28 14.34 0.31
N ILE A 15 8.06 13.80 -0.63
CA ILE A 15 9.53 13.97 -0.69
C ILE A 15 9.91 15.44 -0.69
N ARG A 16 9.32 16.26 -1.59
CA ARG A 16 9.59 17.71 -1.63
C ARG A 16 9.22 18.45 -0.34
N LYS A 17 8.35 17.87 0.49
CA LYS A 17 7.91 18.44 1.77
C LYS A 17 8.70 17.88 2.97
N GLY A 18 9.70 17.02 2.73
CA GLY A 18 10.57 16.48 3.78
C GLY A 18 10.02 15.25 4.47
N ILE A 19 9.35 14.34 3.74
CA ILE A 19 8.91 13.06 4.31
C ILE A 19 10.06 12.26 4.93
N ASP A 20 11.28 12.36 4.39
CA ASP A 20 12.44 11.57 4.83
C ASP A 20 12.78 11.84 6.30
N GLY A 21 12.90 13.11 6.70
CA GLY A 21 13.14 13.49 8.10
C GLY A 21 11.98 13.11 9.02
N TRP A 22 10.75 13.05 8.50
CA TRP A 22 9.62 12.53 9.25
C TRP A 22 9.70 11.02 9.46
N ILE A 23 10.09 10.25 8.43
CA ILE A 23 10.29 8.79 8.53
C ILE A 23 11.36 8.46 9.58
N GLU A 24 12.47 9.20 9.58
CA GLU A 24 13.52 9.05 10.59
C GLU A 24 13.01 9.33 12.01
N THR A 25 12.22 10.39 12.17
CA THR A 25 11.70 10.81 13.49
C THR A 25 10.63 9.86 14.02
N ILE A 26 9.74 9.35 13.14
CA ILE A 26 8.66 8.47 13.56
C ILE A 26 9.19 7.08 13.94
N GLY A 27 10.35 6.66 13.43
CA GLY A 27 11.01 5.40 13.80
C GLY A 27 10.08 4.20 13.64
N ALA A 28 9.42 4.07 12.49
CA ALA A 28 8.52 2.96 12.20
C ALA A 28 9.32 1.69 11.83
N ASP A 29 8.90 0.54 12.35
CA ASP A 29 9.45 -0.76 11.94
C ASP A 29 8.84 -1.20 10.60
N VAL A 30 7.56 -0.89 10.38
CA VAL A 30 6.85 -1.09 9.10
C VAL A 30 6.06 0.18 8.78
N LEU A 31 6.34 0.77 7.63
CA LEU A 31 5.66 1.95 7.10
C LEU A 31 4.92 1.58 5.81
N MET A 32 3.60 1.71 5.86
CA MET A 32 2.68 1.37 4.78
C MET A 32 2.12 2.65 4.18
N LEU A 33 2.51 2.96 2.95
CA LEU A 33 2.10 4.15 2.23
C LEU A 33 0.99 3.84 1.24
N GLN A 34 -0.01 4.72 1.15
CA GLN A 34 -1.05 4.70 0.13
C GLN A 34 -0.95 5.91 -0.77
N GLU A 35 -1.50 5.79 -1.98
CA GLU A 35 -1.54 6.86 -2.97
C GLU A 35 -0.14 7.39 -3.32
N THR A 36 0.80 6.48 -3.56
CA THR A 36 2.18 6.84 -3.88
C THR A 36 2.30 7.53 -5.24
N ARG A 37 1.42 7.17 -6.20
CA ARG A 37 1.27 7.78 -7.54
C ARG A 37 2.58 7.87 -8.32
N VAL A 38 3.41 6.85 -8.20
CA VAL A 38 4.80 6.85 -8.70
C VAL A 38 5.20 5.46 -9.16
N LEU A 39 5.82 5.40 -10.34
CA LEU A 39 6.67 4.27 -10.74
C LEU A 39 8.09 4.53 -10.22
N GLU A 40 8.88 3.49 -10.00
CA GLU A 40 10.23 3.61 -9.46
C GLU A 40 11.11 4.57 -10.27
N GLU A 41 11.03 4.54 -11.60
CA GLU A 41 11.79 5.43 -12.48
C GLU A 41 11.36 6.91 -12.43
N GLN A 42 10.26 7.22 -11.75
CA GLN A 42 9.75 8.58 -11.58
C GLN A 42 10.20 9.22 -10.26
N LEU A 43 10.88 8.49 -9.38
CA LEU A 43 11.47 9.04 -8.17
C LEU A 43 12.53 10.11 -8.53
N PRO A 44 12.75 11.12 -7.67
CA PRO A 44 13.79 12.13 -7.93
C PRO A 44 15.16 11.47 -8.11
N LYS A 45 15.95 11.91 -9.10
CA LYS A 45 17.22 11.26 -9.48
C LYS A 45 18.24 11.16 -8.35
N ASP A 46 18.28 12.16 -7.49
CA ASP A 46 19.21 12.26 -6.36
C ASP A 46 18.54 11.87 -5.03
N TRP A 47 17.43 11.14 -5.09
CA TRP A 47 16.71 10.64 -3.91
C TRP A 47 16.76 9.12 -3.85
N SER A 48 16.91 8.60 -2.64
CA SER A 48 16.86 7.18 -2.34
C SER A 48 15.95 6.97 -1.15
N TRP A 49 15.37 5.77 -1.06
CA TRP A 49 14.72 5.32 0.16
C TRP A 49 15.68 5.40 1.36
N PRO A 50 15.15 5.60 2.59
CA PRO A 50 15.98 5.65 3.80
C PRO A 50 16.85 4.39 3.95
N GLU A 51 18.10 4.58 4.37
CA GLU A 51 19.03 3.46 4.57
C GLU A 51 18.47 2.45 5.61
N GLY A 52 18.79 1.18 5.41
CA GLY A 52 18.33 0.09 6.28
C GLY A 52 16.85 -0.27 6.13
N HIS A 53 16.12 0.36 5.21
CA HIS A 53 14.75 -0.04 4.88
C HIS A 53 14.72 -0.91 3.62
N ALA A 54 14.19 -2.12 3.74
CA ALA A 54 13.71 -2.86 2.59
C ALA A 54 12.40 -2.21 2.09
N VAL A 55 12.24 -2.10 0.78
CA VAL A 55 11.09 -1.40 0.18
C VAL A 55 10.47 -2.22 -0.94
N HIS A 56 9.15 -2.34 -0.89
CA HIS A 56 8.35 -2.89 -1.97
C HIS A 56 7.31 -1.88 -2.43
N LEU A 57 7.26 -1.66 -3.74
CA LEU A 57 6.27 -0.84 -4.43
C LEU A 57 5.27 -1.75 -5.13
N HIS A 58 3.99 -1.41 -5.03
CA HIS A 58 2.96 -1.95 -5.91
C HIS A 58 2.29 -0.77 -6.63
N PRO A 59 2.90 -0.29 -7.73
CA PRO A 59 2.40 0.88 -8.44
C PRO A 59 1.24 0.52 -9.37
N ALA A 60 0.37 1.49 -9.65
CA ALA A 60 -0.61 1.34 -10.72
C ALA A 60 0.07 1.39 -12.09
N GLU A 61 -0.46 0.65 -13.08
CA GLU A 61 -0.01 0.74 -14.47
C GLU A 61 -0.22 2.16 -15.05
N LYS A 62 -1.31 2.80 -14.63
CA LYS A 62 -1.60 4.19 -15.00
C LYS A 62 -0.66 5.14 -14.24
N LYS A 63 0.23 5.80 -14.98
CA LYS A 63 1.17 6.80 -14.43
C LYS A 63 0.45 7.88 -13.62
N GLY A 64 0.99 8.17 -12.43
CA GLY A 64 0.46 9.20 -11.54
C GLY A 64 -0.85 8.84 -10.84
N TYR A 65 -1.25 7.57 -10.87
CA TYR A 65 -2.48 7.07 -10.25
C TYR A 65 -2.18 6.07 -9.13
N SER A 66 -3.04 6.06 -8.11
CA SER A 66 -3.08 5.04 -7.03
C SER A 66 -1.68 4.61 -6.53
N GLY A 67 -1.45 3.33 -6.32
CA GLY A 67 -0.19 2.75 -5.87
C GLY A 67 -0.04 2.73 -4.35
N VAL A 68 0.53 1.64 -3.85
CA VAL A 68 0.91 1.45 -2.44
C VAL A 68 2.39 1.09 -2.32
N ALA A 69 2.97 1.32 -1.14
CA ALA A 69 4.33 0.88 -0.82
C ALA A 69 4.42 0.39 0.62
N THR A 70 5.31 -0.56 0.87
CA THR A 70 5.70 -0.95 2.23
C THR A 70 7.20 -0.80 2.37
N LEU A 71 7.62 -0.04 3.38
CA LEU A 71 9.01 0.07 3.82
C LEU A 71 9.14 -0.63 5.18
N SER A 72 10.24 -1.33 5.41
CA SER A 72 10.49 -1.94 6.72
C SER A 72 11.96 -2.02 7.05
N THR A 73 12.29 -1.83 8.33
CA THR A 73 13.61 -2.09 8.92
C THR A 73 13.82 -3.56 9.29
N LEU A 74 12.76 -4.38 9.17
CA LEU A 74 12.77 -5.81 9.45
C LEU A 74 12.91 -6.59 8.13
N GLU A 75 13.31 -7.86 8.24
CA GLU A 75 13.17 -8.79 7.11
C GLU A 75 11.70 -8.92 6.72
N GLN A 76 11.43 -8.85 5.42
CA GLN A 76 10.08 -8.93 4.90
C GLN A 76 10.00 -9.80 3.65
N ASP A 77 8.93 -10.58 3.56
CA ASP A 77 8.54 -11.32 2.36
C ASP A 77 7.28 -10.71 1.76
N VAL A 78 7.28 -10.54 0.44
CA VAL A 78 6.05 -10.18 -0.29
C VAL A 78 5.22 -11.43 -0.50
N LEU A 79 3.97 -11.39 -0.04
CA LEU A 79 3.00 -12.46 -0.26
C LEU A 79 2.11 -12.14 -1.47
N PRO A 80 1.43 -13.14 -2.06
CA PRO A 80 0.43 -12.90 -3.09
C PRO A 80 -0.61 -11.86 -2.64
N GLY A 81 -0.87 -10.87 -3.50
CA GLY A 81 -1.78 -9.76 -3.25
C GLY A 81 -3.25 -10.09 -3.48
N PHE A 82 -4.04 -9.03 -3.64
CA PHE A 82 -5.45 -9.13 -3.98
C PHE A 82 -5.63 -9.18 -5.49
N ALA A 83 -6.28 -10.22 -5.99
CA ALA A 83 -6.75 -10.33 -7.36
C ALA A 83 -8.23 -10.66 -7.32
N TRP A 84 -9.02 -10.06 -8.21
CA TRP A 84 -10.47 -10.29 -8.23
C TRP A 84 -11.02 -10.20 -9.65
N GLY A 85 -12.27 -10.62 -9.82
CA GLY A 85 -12.87 -10.93 -11.13
C GLY A 85 -12.50 -9.97 -12.28
N GLU A 86 -12.75 -8.67 -12.12
CA GLU A 86 -12.51 -7.65 -13.16
C GLU A 86 -11.04 -7.20 -13.26
N ASP A 87 -10.20 -7.56 -12.29
CA ASP A 87 -8.80 -7.14 -12.19
C ASP A 87 -7.94 -8.25 -11.52
N ALA A 88 -7.46 -9.17 -12.37
CA ALA A 88 -6.73 -10.36 -11.93
C ALA A 88 -5.30 -10.08 -11.45
N THR A 89 -4.78 -8.88 -11.66
CA THR A 89 -3.40 -8.51 -11.32
C THR A 89 -3.28 -7.25 -10.47
N ASP A 90 -4.41 -6.70 -10.02
CA ASP A 90 -4.48 -5.40 -9.33
C ASP A 90 -3.72 -4.31 -10.11
N ILE A 91 -4.16 -4.04 -11.35
CA ILE A 91 -3.53 -3.06 -12.24
C ILE A 91 -3.56 -1.63 -11.66
N GLU A 92 -4.45 -1.38 -10.68
CA GLU A 92 -4.52 -0.11 -9.96
C GLU A 92 -3.56 -0.06 -8.75
N GLY A 93 -2.82 -1.13 -8.44
CA GLY A 93 -1.79 -1.17 -7.41
C GLY A 93 -2.33 -0.84 -6.01
N ARG A 94 -3.40 -1.51 -5.59
CA ARG A 94 -4.19 -1.14 -4.40
C ARG A 94 -3.87 -1.96 -3.16
N VAL A 95 -3.34 -3.17 -3.30
CA VAL A 95 -3.08 -4.07 -2.16
C VAL A 95 -1.67 -4.63 -2.21
N LEU A 96 -0.90 -4.38 -1.15
CA LEU A 96 0.41 -4.99 -0.94
C LEU A 96 0.42 -5.75 0.38
N VAL A 97 0.74 -7.03 0.31
CA VAL A 97 0.82 -7.92 1.48
C VAL A 97 2.27 -8.23 1.77
N THR A 98 2.69 -7.96 3.00
CA THR A 98 4.06 -8.24 3.48
C THR A 98 4.03 -9.03 4.77
N ARG A 99 4.94 -9.98 4.92
CA ARG A 99 5.13 -10.77 6.15
C ARG A 99 6.42 -10.36 6.83
N HIS A 100 6.35 -10.12 8.15
CA HIS A 100 7.45 -9.71 9.02
C HIS A 100 7.52 -10.70 10.19
N GLY A 101 8.26 -11.80 10.01
CA GLY A 101 8.21 -12.94 10.92
C GLY A 101 6.81 -13.58 10.93
N GLU A 102 6.14 -13.62 12.08
CA GLU A 102 4.76 -14.15 12.21
C GLU A 102 3.67 -13.12 11.86
N LEU A 103 4.01 -11.84 11.80
CA LEU A 103 3.03 -10.79 11.52
C LEU A 103 2.84 -10.64 10.00
N VAL A 104 1.58 -10.67 9.54
CA VAL A 104 1.22 -10.27 8.19
C VAL A 104 0.59 -8.88 8.19
N CYS A 105 1.08 -8.01 7.31
CA CYS A 105 0.59 -6.66 7.08
C CYS A 105 -0.06 -6.57 5.70
N VAL A 106 -1.34 -6.20 5.66
CA VAL A 106 -2.10 -5.93 4.43
C VAL A 106 -2.25 -4.41 4.29
N ASN A 107 -1.49 -3.82 3.37
CA ASN A 107 -1.57 -2.40 3.03
C ASN A 107 -2.57 -2.21 1.89
N THR A 108 -3.69 -1.51 2.15
CA THR A 108 -4.79 -1.35 1.20
C THR A 108 -5.06 0.12 0.86
N TYR A 109 -5.34 0.42 -0.41
CA TYR A 109 -5.95 1.68 -0.84
C TYR A 109 -7.25 1.41 -1.60
N LEU A 110 -8.41 1.67 -0.96
CA LEU A 110 -9.71 1.45 -1.59
C LEU A 110 -9.91 2.36 -2.80
N PRO A 111 -10.70 1.92 -3.80
CA PRO A 111 -11.20 2.82 -4.83
C PRO A 111 -12.00 3.97 -4.22
N ASN A 112 -11.76 5.19 -4.69
CA ASN A 112 -12.65 6.31 -4.43
C ASN A 112 -13.90 6.19 -5.31
N GLY A 113 -15.09 6.45 -4.75
CA GLY A 113 -16.38 6.39 -5.46
C GLY A 113 -16.78 7.68 -6.19
N GLY A 114 -15.98 8.75 -6.05
CA GLY A 114 -16.13 10.00 -6.77
C GLY A 114 -15.91 9.82 -8.27
N GLY A 115 -16.56 10.67 -9.07
CA GLY A 115 -16.53 10.57 -10.54
C GLY A 115 -17.80 10.01 -11.18
N GLY A 116 -18.82 9.71 -10.38
CA GLY A 116 -20.17 9.37 -10.85
C GLY A 116 -20.63 7.97 -10.44
N PRO A 117 -21.88 7.60 -10.76
CA PRO A 117 -22.49 6.34 -10.33
C PRO A 117 -21.69 5.08 -10.72
N GLU A 118 -21.04 5.10 -11.88
CA GLU A 118 -20.22 3.98 -12.36
C GLU A 118 -19.02 3.69 -11.44
N ARG A 119 -18.34 4.74 -10.95
CA ARG A 119 -17.18 4.57 -10.09
C ARG A 119 -17.58 4.14 -8.68
N GLN A 120 -18.71 4.64 -8.19
CA GLN A 120 -19.31 4.16 -6.94
C GLN A 120 -19.68 2.67 -7.04
N ALA A 121 -20.33 2.24 -8.13
CA ALA A 121 -20.66 0.84 -8.37
C ALA A 121 -19.40 -0.05 -8.47
N TYR A 122 -18.32 0.45 -9.08
CA TYR A 122 -17.02 -0.23 -9.07
C TYR A 122 -16.46 -0.36 -7.64
N LYS A 123 -16.48 0.71 -6.84
CA LYS A 123 -16.04 0.69 -5.43
C LYS A 123 -16.78 -0.40 -4.64
N GLU A 124 -18.09 -0.50 -4.81
CA GLU A 124 -18.92 -1.50 -4.11
C GLU A 124 -18.53 -2.94 -4.49
N ARG A 125 -18.44 -3.26 -5.79
CA ARG A 125 -18.03 -4.60 -6.23
C ARG A 125 -16.61 -4.95 -5.77
N TRP A 126 -15.70 -3.98 -5.83
CA TRP A 126 -14.32 -4.14 -5.35
C TRP A 126 -14.31 -4.43 -3.84
N MET A 127 -15.09 -3.69 -3.04
CA MET A 127 -15.17 -3.88 -1.59
C MET A 127 -15.75 -5.25 -1.22
N ASP A 128 -16.76 -5.72 -1.94
CA ASP A 128 -17.32 -7.06 -1.71
C ASP A 128 -16.29 -8.15 -1.99
N ALA A 129 -15.57 -8.05 -3.11
CA ALA A 129 -14.50 -8.97 -3.46
C ALA A 129 -13.34 -8.92 -2.46
N TRP A 130 -12.94 -7.72 -2.03
CA TRP A 130 -11.88 -7.53 -1.04
C TRP A 130 -12.25 -8.09 0.32
N ARG A 131 -13.50 -7.90 0.78
CA ARG A 131 -14.01 -8.51 2.02
C ARG A 131 -13.98 -10.03 1.96
N ALA A 132 -14.41 -10.62 0.85
CA ALA A 132 -14.36 -12.07 0.66
C ALA A 132 -12.91 -12.60 0.63
N TRP A 133 -12.00 -11.88 -0.04
CA TRP A 133 -10.57 -12.20 -0.07
C TRP A 133 -9.89 -12.03 1.30
N LEU A 134 -10.36 -11.08 2.13
CA LEU A 134 -9.85 -10.88 3.48
C LEU A 134 -10.29 -11.96 4.48
N ALA A 135 -11.43 -12.61 4.26
CA ALA A 135 -12.01 -13.52 5.23
C ALA A 135 -11.05 -14.63 5.72
N PRO A 136 -10.26 -15.30 4.86
CA PRO A 136 -9.28 -16.30 5.31
C PRO A 136 -8.19 -15.74 6.23
N TRP A 137 -7.84 -14.46 6.09
CA TRP A 137 -6.84 -13.80 6.94
C TRP A 137 -7.35 -13.54 8.36
N LEU A 138 -8.68 -13.41 8.54
CA LEU A 138 -9.29 -13.23 9.86
C LEU A 138 -9.27 -14.52 10.69
N GLU A 139 -9.20 -15.66 10.02
CA GLU A 139 -9.16 -17.00 10.63
C GLU A 139 -7.72 -17.53 10.75
N ALA A 140 -6.71 -16.72 10.41
CA ALA A 140 -5.31 -17.12 10.47
C ALA A 140 -4.87 -17.40 11.92
N ASP A 141 -3.98 -18.38 12.07
CA ASP A 141 -3.36 -18.75 13.35
C ASP A 141 -2.20 -17.82 13.76
N HIS A 142 -1.88 -16.83 12.91
CA HIS A 142 -0.87 -15.83 13.13
C HIS A 142 -1.46 -14.41 13.07
N PRO A 143 -0.82 -13.40 13.70
CA PRO A 143 -1.32 -12.04 13.68
C PRO A 143 -1.43 -11.48 12.25
N VAL A 144 -2.55 -10.82 11.96
CA VAL A 144 -2.75 -10.06 10.72
C VAL A 144 -3.18 -8.64 11.07
N VAL A 145 -2.54 -7.66 10.44
CA VAL A 145 -2.91 -6.25 10.52
C VAL A 145 -3.30 -5.76 9.14
N VAL A 146 -4.56 -5.36 8.99
CA VAL A 146 -5.06 -4.70 7.78
C VAL A 146 -5.09 -3.20 8.03
N VAL A 147 -4.32 -2.46 7.24
CA VAL A 147 -4.32 -0.99 7.27
C VAL A 147 -4.65 -0.44 5.89
N GLY A 148 -4.96 0.85 5.84
CA GLY A 148 -5.15 1.51 4.58
C GLY A 148 -5.96 2.78 4.67
N ASP A 149 -6.18 3.36 3.51
CA ASP A 149 -7.19 4.40 3.29
C ASP A 149 -8.43 3.76 2.66
N LEU A 150 -9.55 3.82 3.39
CA LEU A 150 -10.83 3.23 2.99
C LEU A 150 -11.75 4.20 2.23
N ASN A 151 -11.30 5.44 1.98
CA ASN A 151 -12.10 6.58 1.48
C ASN A 151 -13.40 6.77 2.27
#